data_AF-A0A2C9VFF6-F1
#
_entry.id   AF-A0A2C9VFF6-F1
#
_cell.length_a   1.000
_cell.length_b   1.000
_cell.length_c   1.000
_cell.angle_alpha   90.00
_cell.angle_beta   90.00
_cell.angle_gamma   90.00
#
_symmetry.space_group_name_H-M   'P 1'
#
loop_
_entity.id
_entity.type
_entity.pdbx_description
1 polymer ?
#
loop_
_entity_poly.entity_id
_entity_poly.type
_entity_poly.pdbx_seq_one_letter_code
_entity_poly.pdbx_strand_id
1 'polypeptide(L)'
;MIYTLHEQWIEQSTEPSRDAVVKALLGSRNAMLQIRNYMHQMGEAAGVPIEPEMQTRLLDTTMAMDGVLLAGVPGAGGFDAVFAITLGDSSNNVTKAWNSLNVLALLVREDPNGVLLESVDPRTKEITSAVSAVHI
;
A
#
# COMPACT_ATOMS: atom_id res chain seq x y z
N MET A 1 -8.70 -26.64 -8.18
CA MET A 1 -9.54 -25.50 -8.60
C MET A 1 -9.39 -24.45 -7.51
N ILE A 2 -8.45 -23.52 -7.70
CA ILE A 2 -8.17 -22.48 -6.70
C ILE A 2 -9.08 -21.31 -7.03
N TYR A 3 -10.18 -21.17 -6.31
CA TYR A 3 -10.96 -19.94 -6.34
C TYR A 3 -10.07 -18.82 -5.83
N THR A 4 -9.91 -17.76 -6.62
CA THR A 4 -9.04 -16.65 -6.25
C THR A 4 -9.89 -15.65 -5.46
N LEU A 5 -9.44 -15.22 -4.28
CA LEU A 5 -10.18 -14.39 -3.30
C LEU A 5 -10.91 -13.14 -3.87
N HIS A 6 -10.52 -12.66 -5.05
CA HIS A 6 -11.14 -11.50 -5.70
C HIS A 6 -12.52 -11.79 -6.33
N GLU A 7 -12.83 -13.05 -6.64
CA GLU A 7 -14.14 -13.43 -7.21
C GLU A 7 -15.27 -13.26 -6.19
N GLN A 8 -14.96 -13.41 -4.90
CA GLN A 8 -15.92 -13.27 -3.78
C GLN A 8 -16.40 -11.82 -3.58
N TRP A 9 -15.70 -10.83 -4.13
CA TRP A 9 -16.05 -9.42 -3.97
C TRP A 9 -17.26 -9.03 -4.82
N ILE A 10 -17.46 -9.73 -5.94
CA ILE A 10 -18.57 -9.48 -6.86
C ILE A 10 -19.89 -10.02 -6.28
N GLU A 11 -19.84 -11.13 -5.53
CA GLU A 11 -21.05 -11.78 -5.00
C GLU A 11 -21.72 -11.05 -3.82
N GLN A 12 -21.03 -10.12 -3.16
CA GLN A 12 -21.52 -9.43 -1.96
C GLN A 12 -22.16 -8.05 -2.23
N SER A 13 -22.25 -7.64 -3.49
CA SER A 13 -22.73 -6.30 -3.84
C SER A 13 -24.19 -6.34 -4.28
N THR A 14 -25.06 -5.78 -3.43
CA THR A 14 -26.53 -5.74 -3.64
C THR A 14 -27.04 -4.41 -4.18
N GLU A 15 -26.15 -3.43 -4.38
CA GLU A 15 -26.48 -2.07 -4.82
C GLU A 15 -25.64 -1.68 -6.06
N PRO A 16 -26.24 -1.11 -7.12
CA PRO A 16 -25.52 -0.79 -8.38
C PRO A 16 -24.30 0.14 -8.19
N SER A 17 -24.33 1.01 -7.18
CA SER A 17 -23.22 1.90 -6.84
C SER A 17 -22.03 1.14 -6.23
N ARG A 18 -22.29 0.08 -5.44
CA ARG A 18 -21.26 -0.78 -4.86
C ARG A 18 -20.61 -1.65 -5.94
N ASP A 19 -21.38 -2.12 -6.91
CA ASP A 19 -20.86 -2.90 -8.06
C ASP A 19 -19.81 -2.10 -8.83
N ALA A 20 -20.12 -0.83 -9.12
CA ALA A 20 -19.22 0.06 -9.85
C ALA A 20 -17.91 0.29 -9.09
N VAL A 21 -17.98 0.51 -7.77
CA VAL A 21 -16.80 0.69 -6.92
C VAL A 21 -15.95 -0.59 -6.86
N VAL A 22 -16.57 -1.75 -6.62
CA VAL A 22 -15.86 -3.04 -6.59
C VAL A 22 -15.18 -3.30 -7.94
N LYS A 23 -15.89 -3.07 -9.05
CA LYS A 23 -15.32 -3.20 -10.39
C LYS A 23 -14.13 -2.27 -10.62
N ALA A 24 -14.22 -1.02 -10.14
CA ALA A 24 -13.11 -0.06 -10.23
C ALA A 24 -11.90 -0.54 -9.41
N LEU A 25 -12.11 -1.00 -8.17
CA LEU A 25 -11.05 -1.52 -7.30
C LEU A 25 -10.36 -2.75 -7.91
N LEU A 26 -11.13 -3.70 -8.44
CA LEU A 26 -10.59 -4.85 -9.17
C LEU A 26 -9.82 -4.42 -10.42
N GLY A 27 -10.33 -3.42 -11.14
CA GLY A 27 -9.65 -2.79 -12.27
C GLY A 27 -8.29 -2.21 -11.86
N SER A 28 -8.23 -1.44 -10.76
CA SER A 28 -6.99 -0.90 -10.20
C SER A 28 -6.01 -2.00 -9.80
N ARG A 29 -6.49 -3.06 -9.15
CA ARG A 29 -5.67 -4.23 -8.77
C ARG A 29 -5.04 -4.89 -9.99
N ASN A 30 -5.83 -5.14 -11.03
CA ASN A 30 -5.34 -5.73 -12.28
C ASN A 30 -4.35 -4.82 -13.00
N ALA A 31 -4.63 -3.52 -13.05
CA ALA A 31 -3.71 -2.54 -13.63
C ALA A 31 -2.36 -2.53 -12.89
N MET A 32 -2.36 -2.60 -11.56
CA MET A 32 -1.12 -2.68 -10.77
C MET A 32 -0.31 -3.95 -11.08
N LEU A 33 -0.96 -5.10 -11.22
CA LEU A 33 -0.28 -6.33 -11.61
C LEU A 33 0.37 -6.20 -12.99
N GLN A 34 -0.31 -5.55 -13.95
CA GLN A 34 0.27 -5.27 -15.27
C GLN A 34 1.44 -4.27 -15.18
N ILE A 35 1.32 -3.21 -14.39
CA ILE A 35 2.39 -2.24 -14.16
C ILE A 35 3.64 -2.96 -13.61
N ARG A 36 3.50 -3.80 -12.58
CA ARG A 36 4.61 -4.59 -12.03
C ARG A 36 5.26 -5.49 -13.09
N ASN A 37 4.44 -6.21 -13.86
CA ASN A 37 4.93 -7.06 -14.94
C ASN A 37 5.75 -6.26 -15.99
N TYR A 38 5.27 -5.07 -16.38
CA TYR A 38 6.00 -4.21 -17.30
C TYR A 38 7.26 -3.61 -16.68
N MET A 39 7.24 -3.22 -15.40
CA MET A 39 8.45 -2.76 -14.69
C MET A 39 9.51 -3.84 -14.62
N HIS A 40 9.12 -5.09 -14.37
CA HIS A 40 10.02 -6.23 -14.34
C HIS A 40 10.65 -6.47 -15.73
N GLN A 41 9.83 -6.58 -16.79
CA GLN A 41 10.31 -6.75 -18.16
C GLN A 41 11.22 -5.60 -18.63
N MET A 42 10.88 -4.36 -18.25
CA MET A 42 11.71 -3.19 -18.52
C MET A 42 13.06 -3.30 -17.82
N GLY A 43 13.09 -3.76 -16.57
CA GLY A 43 14.32 -4.02 -15.84
C GLY A 43 15.19 -5.10 -16.50
N GLU A 44 14.58 -6.21 -16.91
CA GLU A 44 15.29 -7.28 -17.64
C GLU A 44 15.89 -6.76 -18.96
N ALA A 45 15.10 -6.06 -19.77
CA ALA A 45 15.53 -5.52 -21.06
C ALA A 45 16.66 -4.47 -20.92
N ALA A 46 16.61 -3.67 -19.85
CA ALA A 46 17.62 -2.65 -19.58
C ALA A 46 18.82 -3.17 -18.77
N GLY A 47 18.79 -4.41 -18.29
CA GLY A 47 19.84 -4.97 -17.43
C GLY A 47 19.95 -4.27 -16.07
N VAL A 48 18.85 -3.71 -15.56
CA VAL A 48 18.80 -2.99 -14.28
C VAL A 48 17.69 -3.55 -13.38
N PRO A 49 17.92 -3.70 -12.06
CA PRO A 49 16.98 -4.39 -11.18
C PRO A 49 15.85 -3.44 -10.71
N ILE A 50 14.90 -3.10 -11.58
CA ILE A 50 13.76 -2.22 -11.24
C ILE A 50 12.83 -2.88 -10.22
N GLU A 51 12.36 -4.09 -10.53
CA GLU A 51 11.70 -4.97 -9.57
C GLU A 51 12.52 -6.27 -9.46
N PRO A 52 13.55 -6.29 -8.61
CA PRO A 52 14.40 -7.46 -8.44
C PRO A 52 13.61 -8.64 -7.88
N GLU A 53 14.08 -9.88 -8.13
CA GLU A 53 13.38 -11.12 -7.76
C GLU A 53 12.96 -11.18 -6.28
N MET A 54 13.81 -10.68 -5.37
CA MET A 54 13.48 -10.61 -3.94
C MET A 54 12.24 -9.73 -3.68
N GLN A 55 12.14 -8.58 -4.35
CA GLN A 55 10.97 -7.71 -4.24
C GLN A 55 9.75 -8.32 -4.92
N THR A 56 9.92 -8.97 -6.07
CA THR A 56 8.81 -9.69 -6.71
C THR A 56 8.19 -10.71 -5.78
N ARG A 57 9.00 -11.56 -5.12
CA ARG A 57 8.51 -12.56 -4.15
C ARG A 57 7.79 -11.93 -2.95
N LEU A 58 8.35 -10.86 -2.39
CA LEU A 58 7.72 -10.12 -1.28
C LEU A 58 6.36 -9.54 -1.70
N LEU A 59 6.33 -8.89 -2.86
CA LEU A 59 5.14 -8.22 -3.38
C LEU A 59 4.07 -9.20 -3.84
N ASP A 60 4.43 -10.36 -4.38
CA ASP A 60 3.48 -11.42 -4.74
C ASP A 60 2.82 -12.01 -3.50
N THR A 61 3.61 -12.27 -2.46
CA THR A 61 3.09 -12.69 -1.16
C THR A 61 2.18 -11.61 -0.57
N THR A 62 2.58 -10.34 -0.65
CA THR A 62 1.79 -9.20 -0.16
C THR A 62 0.47 -9.06 -0.92
N MET A 63 0.49 -9.15 -2.26
CA MET A 63 -0.71 -9.07 -3.11
C MET A 63 -1.69 -10.22 -2.89
N ALA A 64 -1.24 -11.36 -2.37
CA ALA A 64 -2.07 -12.50 -2.02
C ALA A 64 -2.76 -12.35 -0.65
N MET A 65 -2.40 -11.35 0.16
CA MET A 65 -2.97 -11.14 1.49
C MET A 65 -4.36 -10.47 1.42
N ASP A 66 -5.24 -10.87 2.33
CA ASP A 66 -6.59 -10.34 2.42
C ASP A 66 -6.63 -8.83 2.69
N GLY A 67 -7.41 -8.13 1.86
CA GLY A 67 -7.58 -6.68 1.94
C GLY A 67 -6.42 -5.87 1.36
N VAL A 68 -5.39 -6.50 0.76
CA VAL A 68 -4.41 -5.77 -0.04
C VAL A 68 -4.99 -5.48 -1.43
N LEU A 69 -5.12 -4.19 -1.74
CA LEU A 69 -5.60 -3.72 -3.04
C LEU A 69 -4.45 -3.62 -4.05
N LEU A 70 -3.36 -2.96 -3.68
CA LEU A 70 -2.19 -2.72 -4.52
C LEU A 70 -0.92 -2.97 -3.70
N ALA A 71 0.15 -3.39 -4.36
CA ALA A 71 1.50 -3.35 -3.84
C ALA A 71 2.48 -3.20 -4.99
N GLY A 72 3.65 -2.59 -4.74
CA GLY A 72 4.67 -2.37 -5.77
C GLY A 72 5.97 -1.80 -5.23
N VAL A 73 6.96 -1.68 -6.10
CA VAL A 73 8.19 -0.92 -5.84
C VAL A 73 7.97 0.53 -6.30
N PRO A 74 8.14 1.53 -5.43
CA PRO A 74 7.97 2.93 -5.79
C PRO A 74 9.22 3.50 -6.51
N GLY A 75 9.03 4.62 -7.20
CA GLY A 75 10.13 5.41 -7.77
C GLY A 75 10.91 4.66 -8.86
N ALA A 76 12.24 4.73 -8.80
CA ALA A 76 13.12 4.13 -9.80
C ALA A 76 13.22 2.59 -9.69
N GLY A 77 12.75 2.01 -8.59
CA GLY A 77 12.87 0.58 -8.32
C GLY A 77 14.03 0.22 -7.38
N GLY A 78 14.42 -1.05 -7.40
CA GLY A 78 15.53 -1.59 -6.62
C GLY A 78 15.12 -2.17 -5.27
N PHE A 79 15.96 -1.95 -4.25
CA PHE A 79 15.86 -2.63 -2.95
C PHE A 79 15.44 -1.73 -1.79
N ASP A 80 15.22 -0.44 -2.05
CA ASP A 80 15.05 0.58 -1.00
C ASP A 80 13.70 0.49 -0.30
N ALA A 81 12.61 0.51 -1.06
CA ALA A 81 11.27 0.54 -0.51
C ALA A 81 10.28 -0.31 -1.31
N VAL A 82 9.18 -0.66 -0.65
CA VAL A 82 7.97 -1.20 -1.26
C VAL A 82 6.77 -0.47 -0.66
N PHE A 83 5.65 -0.45 -1.37
CA PHE A 83 4.39 0.08 -0.84
C PHE A 83 3.29 -0.97 -0.94
N ALA A 84 2.29 -0.83 -0.07
CA ALA A 84 1.03 -1.55 -0.16
C ALA A 84 -0.13 -0.60 0.17
N ILE A 85 -1.22 -0.70 -0.59
CA ILE A 85 -2.49 -0.03 -0.29
C ILE A 85 -3.47 -1.10 0.18
N THR A 86 -3.97 -0.95 1.39
CA THR A 86 -4.89 -1.91 2.03
C THR A 86 -6.26 -1.30 2.27
N LEU A 87 -7.30 -2.11 2.26
CA LEU A 87 -8.65 -1.73 2.66
C LEU A 87 -8.90 -2.09 4.13
N GLY A 88 -9.60 -1.22 4.84
CA GLY A 88 -9.93 -1.41 6.26
C GLY A 88 -8.69 -1.59 7.15
N ASP A 89 -8.78 -2.51 8.11
CA ASP A 89 -7.75 -2.74 9.12
C ASP A 89 -6.69 -3.78 8.70
N SER A 90 -6.65 -4.16 7.42
CA SER A 90 -5.72 -5.18 6.90
C SER A 90 -4.24 -4.79 6.96
N SER A 91 -3.92 -3.51 7.18
CA SER A 91 -2.54 -3.01 7.28
C SER A 91 -1.73 -3.69 8.40
N ASN A 92 -2.39 -4.14 9.48
CA ASN A 92 -1.75 -4.85 10.59
C ASN A 92 -1.16 -6.21 10.16
N ASN A 93 -1.85 -6.93 9.27
CA ASN A 93 -1.37 -8.22 8.79
C ASN A 93 -0.16 -8.04 7.88
N VAL A 94 -0.21 -7.07 6.96
CA VAL A 94 0.91 -6.70 6.09
C VAL A 94 2.12 -6.29 6.92
N THR A 95 1.91 -5.43 7.92
CA THR A 95 2.97 -4.98 8.84
C THR A 95 3.65 -6.15 9.55
N LYS A 96 2.88 -7.11 10.07
CA LYS A 96 3.44 -8.31 10.71
C LYS A 96 4.25 -9.17 9.72
N ALA A 97 3.71 -9.38 8.52
CA ALA A 97 4.39 -10.16 7.49
C ALA A 97 5.72 -9.50 7.08
N TRP A 98 5.70 -8.20 6.80
CA TRP A 98 6.90 -7.42 6.44
C TRP A 98 7.94 -7.41 7.55
N ASN A 99 7.54 -7.18 8.81
CA ASN A 99 8.46 -7.22 9.94
C ASN A 99 9.15 -8.59 10.09
N SER A 100 8.44 -9.70 9.81
CA SER A 100 9.05 -11.05 9.84
C SER A 100 10.11 -11.28 8.76
N LEU A 101 10.12 -10.43 7.72
CA LEU A 101 11.07 -10.43 6.61
C LEU A 101 12.09 -9.29 6.72
N ASN A 102 12.21 -8.64 7.89
CA ASN A 102 13.06 -7.46 8.14
C ASN A 102 12.74 -6.25 7.26
N VAL A 103 11.49 -6.11 6.82
CA VAL A 103 10.98 -4.93 6.12
C VAL A 103 10.23 -4.06 7.12
N LEU A 104 10.73 -2.85 7.36
CA LEU A 104 10.10 -1.89 8.27
C LEU A 104 8.83 -1.31 7.63
N ALA A 105 7.67 -1.60 8.20
CA ALA A 105 6.43 -0.99 7.76
C ALA A 105 6.28 0.42 8.34
N LEU A 106 6.10 1.41 7.47
CA LEU A 106 5.75 2.78 7.84
C LEU A 106 4.30 3.03 7.42
N LEU A 107 3.41 3.16 8.40
CA LEU A 107 2.01 3.47 8.12
C LEU A 107 1.92 4.95 7.72
N VAL A 108 1.68 5.19 6.44
CA VAL A 108 1.51 6.52 5.88
C VAL A 108 0.05 6.79 5.53
N ARG A 109 -0.32 8.06 5.58
CA ARG A 109 -1.57 8.57 5.01
C ARG A 109 -1.22 9.58 3.93
N GLU A 110 -2.14 9.77 3.00
CA GLU A 110 -2.01 10.83 2.01
C GLU A 110 -1.97 12.19 2.72
N ASP A 111 -1.08 13.07 2.25
CA ASP A 111 -0.96 14.45 2.71
C ASP A 111 -1.01 15.40 1.51
N PRO A 112 -2.13 16.12 1.29
CA PRO A 112 -2.32 16.96 0.12
C PRO A 112 -1.63 18.33 0.25
N ASN A 113 -1.10 18.66 1.43
CA ASN A 113 -0.76 20.04 1.77
C ASN A 113 0.62 20.46 1.22
N GLY A 114 1.48 19.51 0.83
CA GLY A 114 2.79 19.80 0.26
C GLY A 114 3.69 20.61 1.21
N VAL A 115 4.29 21.70 0.72
CA VAL A 115 5.18 22.55 1.54
C VAL A 115 4.36 23.66 2.21
N LEU A 116 4.39 23.70 3.55
CA LEU A 116 3.76 24.75 4.34
C LEU A 116 4.80 25.58 5.07
N LEU A 117 4.57 26.89 5.11
CA LEU A 117 5.30 27.78 6.02
C LEU A 117 4.63 27.73 7.38
N GLU A 118 5.34 27.26 8.39
CA GLU A 118 4.85 27.22 9.76
C GLU A 118 5.26 28.50 10.50
N SER A 119 4.30 29.12 11.19
CA SER A 119 4.54 30.32 12.00
C SER A 119 5.24 30.01 13.33
N VAL A 120 5.21 28.75 13.77
CA VAL A 120 5.77 28.25 15.04
C VAL A 120 6.12 26.78 14.90
N ASP A 121 7.14 26.30 15.63
CA ASP A 121 7.56 24.89 15.61
C ASP A 121 6.38 23.96 15.97
N PRO A 122 5.96 23.05 15.07
CA PRO A 122 4.77 22.23 15.25
C PRO A 122 4.91 21.23 16.40
N ARG A 123 6.14 20.84 16.74
CA ARG A 123 6.42 19.95 17.88
C ARG A 123 6.04 20.61 19.21
N THR A 124 5.96 21.94 19.25
CA THR A 124 5.56 22.68 20.46
C THR A 124 4.04 22.74 20.63
N LYS A 125 3.25 22.51 19.56
CA LYS A 125 1.78 22.54 19.62
C LYS A 125 1.19 21.33 20.38
N GLU A 126 1.75 20.14 20.20
CA GLU A 126 1.27 18.93 20.89
C GLU A 126 1.47 18.99 22.41
N ILE A 127 2.57 19.60 22.86
CA ILE A 127 2.88 19.77 24.29
C ILE A 127 1.82 20.67 24.96
N THR A 128 1.44 21.76 24.30
CA THR A 128 0.51 22.76 24.88
C THR A 128 -0.91 22.20 25.05
N SER A 129 -1.36 21.36 24.11
CA SER A 129 -2.67 20.69 24.18
C SER A 129 -2.71 19.61 25.26
N ALA A 130 -1.63 18.85 25.44
CA ALA A 130 -1.53 17.83 26.49
C ALA A 130 -1.47 18.46 27.90
N VAL A 131 -0.75 19.58 28.06
CA VAL A 131 -0.64 20.29 29.34
C VAL A 131 -1.96 20.98 29.74
N SER A 132 -2.75 21.48 28.77
CA SER A 132 -4.07 22.07 29.06
C SER A 132 -5.13 21.02 29.47
N ALA A 133 -4.92 19.74 29.13
CA ALA A 133 -5.82 18.64 29.50
C ALA A 133 -5.55 18.07 30.90
N VAL A 134 -4.42 18.43 31.53
CA VAL A 134 -4.12 18.08 32.93
C VAL A 134 -4.70 19.18 33.82
N HIS A 135 -5.96 19.03 34.21
CA HIS A 135 -6.51 19.77 35.35
C HIS A 135 -5.93 19.17 36.65
N ILE A 136 -5.29 20.00 37.48
CA ILE A 136 -5.02 19.74 38.90
C ILE A 136 -6.20 20.25 39.71
#